data_AF-A0A6L3VMX6-F1
#
_entry.id   AF-A0A6L3VMX6-F1
#
_cell.length_a   1.000
_cell.length_b   1.000
_cell.length_c   1.000
_cell.angle_alpha   90.00
_cell.angle_beta   90.00
_cell.angle_gamma   90.00
#
_symmetry.space_group_name_H-M   'P 1'
#
loop_
_entity.id
_entity.type
_entity.pdbx_description
1 polymer ?
#
loop_
_entity_poly.entity_id
_entity_poly.type
_entity_poly.pdbx_seq_one_letter_code
_entity_poly.pdbx_strand_id
1 'polypeptide(L)'
;MPSVRLGRSRLSALLFSLGTLLVIGLIGASPWALRAFSGPTTRWERWSFIGQTYGAASALLSVLALIGIVSTLIFQAHDTKIAREEARRIAIAELLKMAMDDPALDEAWGPVPEREDRTARRQLMYINMIVSEWQMSYETKALPEVRLRAISREMFSGRPGRAYWQEARQVRLSTSGSKRARRFHEILDEEYRRAPAPPPEPRPSRRRPWALLAAATAGALALTPVLRRAFARRPRS
;
A
#
# COMPACT_ATOMS: atom_id res chain seq x y z
N MET A 1 -3.78 13.40 16.34
CA MET A 1 -4.50 14.65 15.98
C MET A 1 -5.46 14.43 14.78
N PRO A 2 -6.61 13.74 14.95
CA PRO A 2 -7.57 13.45 13.86
C PRO A 2 -8.85 14.32 13.90
N SER A 3 -9.11 15.06 14.99
CA SER A 3 -10.40 15.71 15.24
C SER A 3 -10.66 16.98 14.42
N VAL A 4 -9.63 17.67 13.94
CA VAL A 4 -9.78 18.97 13.27
C VAL A 4 -10.30 18.84 11.82
N ARG A 5 -10.01 17.73 11.11
CA ARG A 5 -10.43 17.55 9.71
C ARG A 5 -11.90 17.15 9.57
N LEU A 6 -12.41 16.36 10.51
CA LEU A 6 -13.83 15.96 10.57
C LEU A 6 -14.75 17.15 10.87
N GLY A 7 -14.28 18.12 11.69
CA GLY A 7 -15.07 19.31 12.02
C GLY A 7 -15.36 20.19 10.81
N ARG A 8 -14.38 20.33 9.88
CA ARG A 8 -14.45 21.27 8.76
C ARG A 8 -15.34 20.78 7.60
N SER A 9 -15.34 19.47 7.31
CA SER A 9 -16.27 18.90 6.31
C SER A 9 -17.70 18.86 6.81
N ARG A 10 -17.91 18.55 8.10
CA ARG A 10 -19.22 18.63 8.74
C ARG A 10 -19.75 20.06 8.76
N LEU A 11 -18.91 21.05 9.03
CA LEU A 11 -19.29 22.47 8.96
C LEU A 11 -19.72 22.88 7.55
N SER A 12 -18.98 22.45 6.51
CA SER A 12 -19.31 22.76 5.12
C SER A 12 -20.63 22.10 4.70
N ALA A 13 -20.86 20.84 5.09
CA ALA A 13 -22.11 20.14 4.83
C ALA A 13 -23.30 20.78 5.57
N LEU A 14 -23.10 21.18 6.83
CA LEU A 14 -24.10 21.88 7.63
C LEU A 14 -24.46 23.24 7.03
N LEU A 15 -23.46 24.04 6.62
CA LEU A 15 -23.69 25.33 5.95
C LEU A 15 -24.43 25.16 4.62
N PHE A 16 -24.13 24.10 3.87
CA PHE A 16 -24.85 23.78 2.64
C PHE A 16 -26.30 23.41 2.91
N SER A 17 -26.55 22.52 3.88
CA SER A 17 -27.89 22.12 4.27
C SER A 17 -28.72 23.28 4.83
N LEU A 18 -28.08 24.18 5.59
CA LEU A 18 -28.70 25.39 6.14
C LEU A 18 -29.06 26.39 5.03
N GLY A 19 -28.17 26.57 4.03
CA GLY A 19 -28.44 27.38 2.86
C GLY A 19 -29.62 26.87 2.06
N THR A 20 -29.70 25.55 1.83
CA THR A 20 -30.85 24.91 1.15
C THR A 20 -32.14 25.08 1.94
N LEU A 21 -32.10 24.88 3.27
CA LEU A 21 -33.26 25.06 4.15
C LEU A 21 -33.75 26.51 4.17
N LEU A 22 -32.83 27.49 4.16
CA LEU A 22 -33.17 28.91 4.10
C LEU A 22 -33.90 29.25 2.80
N VAL A 23 -33.44 28.73 1.66
CA VAL A 23 -34.10 28.93 0.37
C VAL A 23 -35.49 28.28 0.33
N ILE A 24 -35.63 27.06 0.86
CA ILE A 24 -36.93 26.40 0.99
C ILE A 24 -37.88 27.22 1.88
N GLY A 25 -37.38 27.78 2.98
CA GLY A 25 -38.14 28.66 3.87
C GLY A 25 -38.62 29.94 3.19
N LEU A 26 -37.76 30.58 2.37
CA LEU A 26 -38.11 31.76 1.59
C LEU A 26 -39.18 31.46 0.53
N ILE A 27 -39.10 30.32 -0.15
CA ILE A 27 -40.12 29.87 -1.10
C ILE A 27 -41.44 29.57 -0.38
N GLY A 28 -41.39 28.95 0.80
CA GLY A 28 -42.56 28.65 1.63
C GLY A 28 -43.23 29.88 2.27
N ALA A 29 -42.50 30.98 2.46
CA ALA A 29 -43.04 32.24 2.99
C ALA A 29 -43.75 33.11 1.93
N SER A 30 -43.49 32.85 0.64
CA SER A 30 -44.08 33.57 -0.50
C SER A 30 -45.62 33.62 -0.51
N PRO A 31 -46.37 32.51 -0.27
CA PRO A 31 -47.83 32.54 -0.20
C PRO A 31 -48.39 33.44 0.90
N TRP A 32 -47.64 33.60 2.00
CA TRP A 32 -48.09 34.38 3.16
C TRP A 32 -47.91 35.89 2.92
N ALA A 33 -46.78 36.29 2.33
CA ALA A 33 -46.57 37.67 1.88
C ALA A 33 -47.60 38.11 0.82
N LEU A 34 -47.98 37.21 -0.09
CA LEU A 34 -48.99 37.48 -1.13
C LEU A 34 -50.41 37.64 -0.59
N ARG A 35 -50.72 37.11 0.61
CA ARG A 35 -52.01 37.30 1.28
C ARG A 35 -52.12 38.65 2.00
N ALA A 36 -51.01 39.27 2.37
CA ALA A 36 -51.01 40.55 3.10
C ALA A 36 -51.29 41.78 2.22
N PHE A 37 -51.11 41.70 0.89
CA PHE A 37 -51.26 42.82 -0.05
C PHE A 37 -52.47 42.65 -0.99
N SER A 38 -53.71 42.68 -0.49
CA SER A 38 -54.92 42.54 -1.33
C SER A 38 -55.54 43.91 -1.66
N GLY A 39 -55.18 44.49 -2.81
CA GLY A 39 -55.81 45.70 -3.39
C GLY A 39 -56.07 45.60 -4.91
N PRO A 40 -57.01 46.37 -5.51
CA PRO A 40 -57.49 46.15 -6.88
C PRO A 40 -56.57 46.61 -8.03
N THR A 41 -55.62 47.53 -7.78
CA THR A 41 -54.75 48.12 -8.82
C THR A 41 -53.38 47.42 -8.97
N THR A 42 -53.04 46.51 -8.06
CA THR A 42 -51.71 45.90 -7.89
C THR A 42 -51.45 44.62 -8.68
N ARG A 43 -52.13 44.37 -9.81
CA ARG A 43 -51.99 43.10 -10.54
C ARG A 43 -50.67 43.02 -11.32
N TRP A 44 -50.28 44.04 -12.07
CA TRP A 44 -49.01 44.05 -12.82
C TRP A 44 -47.78 44.20 -11.92
N GLU A 45 -47.87 45.04 -10.87
CA GLU A 45 -46.84 45.14 -9.82
C GLU A 45 -46.64 43.82 -9.07
N ARG A 46 -47.71 43.06 -8.77
CA ARG A 46 -47.59 41.70 -8.20
C ARG A 46 -46.76 40.78 -9.09
N TRP A 47 -47.00 40.77 -10.40
CA TRP A 47 -46.31 39.85 -11.32
C TRP A 47 -44.83 40.21 -11.45
N SER A 48 -44.50 41.51 -11.42
CA SER A 48 -43.11 41.98 -11.39
C SER A 48 -42.40 41.64 -10.07
N PHE A 49 -43.06 41.83 -8.93
CA PHE A 49 -42.52 41.52 -7.60
C PHE A 49 -42.30 40.01 -7.40
N ILE A 50 -43.22 39.19 -7.91
CA ILE A 50 -43.09 37.73 -8.02
C ILE A 50 -41.85 37.40 -8.86
N GLY A 51 -41.73 37.96 -10.07
CA GLY A 51 -40.56 37.75 -10.94
C GLY A 51 -39.22 38.12 -10.29
N GLN A 52 -39.14 39.27 -9.60
CA GLN A 52 -37.91 39.71 -8.92
C GLN A 52 -37.55 38.84 -7.71
N THR A 53 -38.51 38.42 -6.90
CA THR A 53 -38.25 37.58 -5.73
C THR A 53 -37.81 36.16 -6.12
N TYR A 54 -38.44 35.55 -7.13
CA TYR A 54 -37.99 34.27 -7.67
C TYR A 54 -36.67 34.38 -8.43
N GLY A 55 -36.43 35.50 -9.14
CA GLY A 55 -35.14 35.77 -9.79
C GLY A 55 -33.99 35.91 -8.79
N ALA A 56 -34.18 36.68 -7.72
CA ALA A 56 -33.20 36.84 -6.66
C ALA A 56 -32.96 35.52 -5.90
N ALA A 57 -34.02 34.78 -5.57
CA ALA A 57 -33.92 33.49 -4.88
C ALA A 57 -33.21 32.42 -5.74
N SER A 58 -33.52 32.34 -7.03
CA SER A 58 -32.87 31.38 -7.94
C SER A 58 -31.40 31.74 -8.21
N ALA A 59 -31.05 33.03 -8.28
CA ALA A 59 -29.66 33.48 -8.36
C ALA A 59 -28.86 33.06 -7.12
N LEU A 60 -29.40 33.30 -5.92
CA LEU A 60 -28.78 32.87 -4.67
C LEU A 60 -28.63 31.34 -4.60
N LEU A 61 -29.65 30.59 -5.03
CA LEU A 61 -29.60 29.12 -5.09
C LEU A 61 -28.54 28.62 -6.09
N SER A 62 -28.40 29.28 -7.24
CA SER A 62 -27.40 28.93 -8.26
C SER A 62 -25.98 29.18 -7.76
N VAL A 63 -25.75 30.30 -7.06
CA VAL A 63 -24.46 30.61 -6.42
C VAL A 63 -24.13 29.58 -5.35
N LEU A 64 -25.10 29.20 -4.50
CA LEU A 64 -24.90 28.15 -3.50
C LEU A 64 -24.58 26.80 -4.16
N ALA A 65 -25.33 26.40 -5.19
CA ALA A 65 -25.07 25.17 -5.95
C ALA A 65 -23.64 25.16 -6.53
N LEU A 66 -23.20 26.28 -7.11
CA LEU A 66 -21.85 26.41 -7.66
C LEU A 66 -20.77 26.28 -6.59
N ILE A 67 -20.95 26.88 -5.42
CA ILE A 67 -20.03 26.72 -4.28
C ILE A 67 -19.91 25.25 -3.88
N GLY A 68 -21.03 24.51 -3.90
CA GLY A 68 -21.05 23.08 -3.60
C GLY A 68 -20.27 22.25 -4.61
N ILE A 69 -20.46 22.53 -5.90
CA ILE A 69 -19.74 21.86 -7.00
C ILE A 69 -18.24 22.15 -6.89
N VAL A 70 -17.84 23.41 -6.72
CA VAL A 70 -16.42 23.80 -6.59
C VAL A 70 -15.78 23.16 -5.36
N SER A 71 -16.47 23.17 -4.22
CA SER A 71 -15.98 22.51 -2.99
C SER A 71 -15.78 21.02 -3.21
N THR A 72 -16.73 20.34 -3.87
CA THR A 72 -16.63 18.91 -4.21
C THR A 72 -15.45 18.63 -5.12
N LEU A 73 -15.22 19.44 -6.16
CA LEU A 73 -14.10 19.30 -7.07
C LEU A 73 -12.74 19.42 -6.37
N ILE A 74 -12.62 20.34 -5.39
CA ILE A 74 -11.39 20.50 -4.61
C ILE A 74 -11.09 19.25 -3.79
N PHE A 75 -12.09 18.67 -3.13
CA PHE A 75 -11.93 17.41 -2.39
C PHE A 75 -11.59 16.25 -3.33
N GLN A 76 -12.27 16.14 -4.48
CA GLN A 76 -11.99 15.11 -5.48
C GLN A 76 -10.57 15.24 -6.06
N ALA A 77 -10.08 16.46 -6.32
CA ALA A 77 -8.72 16.68 -6.83
C ALA A 77 -7.65 16.23 -5.84
N HIS A 78 -7.89 16.37 -4.54
CA HIS A 78 -6.99 15.88 -3.51
C HIS A 78 -6.99 14.35 -3.43
N ASP A 79 -8.19 13.75 -3.39
CA ASP A 79 -8.33 12.30 -3.23
C ASP A 79 -7.83 11.53 -4.45
N THR A 80 -8.04 12.07 -5.66
CA THR A 80 -7.49 11.49 -6.90
C THR A 80 -5.97 11.44 -6.91
N LYS A 81 -5.29 12.42 -6.30
CA LYS A 81 -3.83 12.41 -6.19
C LYS A 81 -3.34 11.25 -5.31
N ILE A 82 -3.99 11.04 -4.16
CA ILE A 82 -3.66 9.94 -3.24
C ILE A 82 -3.95 8.59 -3.90
N ALA A 83 -5.12 8.44 -4.53
CA ALA A 83 -5.49 7.20 -5.21
C ALA A 83 -4.53 6.84 -6.35
N ARG A 84 -4.07 7.82 -7.13
CA ARG A 84 -3.07 7.61 -8.20
C ARG A 84 -1.73 7.13 -7.65
N GLU A 85 -1.31 7.69 -6.52
CA GLU A 85 -0.05 7.29 -5.87
C GLU A 85 -0.12 5.85 -5.38
N GLU A 86 -1.24 5.46 -4.76
CA GLU A 86 -1.46 4.11 -4.26
C GLU A 86 -1.55 3.09 -5.41
N ALA A 87 -2.31 3.41 -6.47
CA ALA A 87 -2.41 2.56 -7.65
C ALA A 87 -1.05 2.32 -8.32
N ARG A 88 -0.21 3.37 -8.43
CA ARG A 88 1.14 3.23 -8.97
C ARG A 88 2.01 2.29 -8.13
N ARG A 89 1.88 2.33 -6.80
CA ARG A 89 2.65 1.46 -5.89
C ARG A 89 2.23 0.01 -5.99
N ILE A 90 0.92 -0.24 -6.07
CA ILE A 90 0.37 -1.59 -6.30
C ILE A 90 0.90 -2.15 -7.62
N ALA A 91 0.85 -1.36 -8.70
CA ALA A 91 1.36 -1.78 -10.00
C ALA A 91 2.86 -2.13 -9.95
N ILE A 92 3.69 -1.30 -9.32
CA ILE A 92 5.14 -1.59 -9.17
C ILE A 92 5.37 -2.87 -8.36
N ALA A 93 4.62 -3.07 -7.27
CA ALA A 93 4.72 -4.28 -6.46
C ALA A 93 4.31 -5.54 -7.25
N GLU A 94 3.31 -5.43 -8.13
CA GLU A 94 2.88 -6.51 -9.01
C GLU A 94 3.92 -6.84 -10.08
N LEU A 95 4.50 -5.82 -10.74
CA LEU A 95 5.61 -5.99 -11.68
C LEU A 95 6.80 -6.70 -11.03
N LEU A 96 7.13 -6.34 -9.78
CA LEU A 96 8.25 -6.96 -9.07
C LEU A 96 7.94 -8.41 -8.68
N LYS A 97 6.71 -8.73 -8.30
CA LYS A 97 6.27 -10.11 -8.07
C LYS A 97 6.37 -10.95 -9.35
N MET A 98 5.91 -10.43 -10.48
CA MET A 98 6.03 -11.11 -11.77
C MET A 98 7.50 -11.39 -12.13
N ALA A 99 8.41 -10.44 -11.90
CA ALA A 99 9.84 -10.64 -12.10
C ALA A 99 10.45 -11.68 -11.13
N MET A 100 9.92 -11.80 -9.91
CA MET A 100 10.34 -12.85 -8.97
C MET A 100 9.91 -14.25 -9.42
N ASP A 101 8.77 -14.36 -10.12
CA ASP A 101 8.21 -15.64 -10.56
C ASP A 101 8.77 -16.10 -11.92
N ASP A 102 9.09 -15.15 -12.83
CA ASP A 102 9.62 -15.43 -14.17
C ASP A 102 11.07 -14.91 -14.35
N PRO A 103 12.07 -15.80 -14.48
CA PRO A 103 13.46 -15.43 -14.72
C PRO A 103 13.70 -14.58 -15.99
N ALA A 104 12.87 -14.73 -17.02
CA ALA A 104 13.03 -13.93 -18.25
C ALA A 104 12.63 -12.47 -18.01
N LEU A 105 11.69 -12.22 -17.11
CA LEU A 105 11.29 -10.88 -16.71
C LEU A 105 12.29 -10.24 -15.76
N ASP A 106 12.97 -11.02 -14.92
CA ASP A 106 14.03 -10.54 -14.03
C ASP A 106 15.21 -9.94 -14.80
N GLU A 107 15.62 -10.56 -15.91
CA GLU A 107 16.72 -10.07 -16.76
C GLU A 107 16.42 -8.69 -17.37
N ALA A 108 15.15 -8.37 -17.60
CA ALA A 108 14.73 -7.06 -18.12
C ALA A 108 14.98 -5.90 -17.14
N TRP A 109 15.15 -6.18 -15.84
CA TRP A 109 15.45 -5.17 -14.83
C TRP A 109 16.94 -4.79 -14.76
N GLY A 110 17.81 -5.57 -15.40
CA GLY A 110 19.24 -5.32 -15.45
C GLY A 110 20.06 -6.61 -15.52
N PRO A 111 21.37 -6.50 -15.84
CA PRO A 111 22.22 -7.67 -16.03
C PRO A 111 22.27 -8.51 -14.76
N VAL A 112 21.89 -9.78 -14.88
CA VAL A 112 22.05 -10.78 -13.82
C VAL A 112 23.43 -11.38 -13.97
N PRO A 113 24.35 -11.24 -13.00
CA PRO A 113 25.64 -11.92 -13.05
C PRO A 113 25.41 -13.43 -13.19
N GLU A 114 26.09 -14.09 -14.14
CA GLU A 114 25.89 -15.52 -14.49
C GLU A 114 26.04 -16.51 -13.31
N ARG A 115 26.59 -16.06 -12.17
CA ARG A 115 26.86 -16.85 -10.95
C ARG A 115 25.95 -16.50 -9.76
N GLU A 116 24.98 -15.62 -9.92
CA GLU A 116 24.13 -15.18 -8.82
C GLU A 116 23.04 -16.22 -8.49
N ASP A 117 22.86 -16.53 -7.20
CA ASP A 117 21.78 -17.41 -6.76
C ASP A 117 20.43 -16.71 -6.95
N ARG A 118 19.56 -17.28 -7.80
CA ARG A 118 18.19 -16.79 -8.03
C ARG A 118 17.41 -16.58 -6.73
N THR A 119 17.68 -17.41 -5.71
CA THR A 119 17.03 -17.27 -4.40
C THR A 119 17.49 -16.00 -3.69
N ALA A 120 18.79 -15.70 -3.73
CA ALA A 120 19.33 -14.48 -3.16
C ALA A 120 18.74 -13.24 -3.87
N ARG A 121 18.66 -13.27 -5.21
CA ARG A 121 18.08 -12.17 -5.99
C ARG A 121 16.61 -11.88 -5.65
N ARG A 122 15.78 -12.93 -5.56
CA ARG A 122 14.39 -12.79 -5.08
C ARG A 122 14.30 -12.23 -3.67
N GLN A 123 15.21 -12.63 -2.77
CA GLN A 123 15.27 -12.09 -1.42
C GLN A 123 15.62 -10.60 -1.42
N LEU A 124 16.57 -10.16 -2.26
CA LEU A 124 16.91 -8.74 -2.41
C LEU A 124 15.73 -7.90 -2.90
N MET A 125 14.99 -8.40 -3.91
CA MET A 125 13.77 -7.76 -4.40
C MET A 125 12.69 -7.66 -3.32
N TYR A 126 12.47 -8.74 -2.58
CA TYR A 126 11.50 -8.77 -1.50
C TYR A 126 11.87 -7.78 -0.37
N ILE A 127 13.14 -7.75 0.02
CA ILE A 127 13.64 -6.78 1.01
C ILE A 127 13.48 -5.35 0.50
N ASN A 128 13.73 -5.10 -0.79
CA ASN A 128 13.51 -3.79 -1.38
C ASN A 128 12.04 -3.32 -1.23
N MET A 129 11.08 -4.23 -1.40
CA MET A 129 9.66 -3.93 -1.16
C MET A 129 9.38 -3.60 0.31
N ILE A 130 9.88 -4.41 1.24
CA ILE A 130 9.72 -4.18 2.69
C ILE A 130 10.30 -2.82 3.09
N VAL A 131 11.52 -2.52 2.69
CA VAL A 131 12.19 -1.26 3.05
C VAL A 131 11.45 -0.05 2.46
N SER A 132 10.89 -0.19 1.26
CA SER A 132 10.10 0.88 0.62
C SER A 132 8.75 1.11 1.33
N GLU A 133 8.13 0.05 1.83
CA GLU A 133 6.93 0.15 2.69
C GLU A 133 7.27 0.82 4.02
N TRP A 134 8.33 0.39 4.71
CA TRP A 134 8.78 1.02 5.97
C TRP A 134 9.11 2.49 5.80
N GLN A 135 9.73 2.87 4.68
CA GLN A 135 10.02 4.27 4.38
C GLN A 135 8.73 5.08 4.31
N MET A 136 7.74 4.60 3.56
CA MET A 136 6.44 5.27 3.44
C MET A 136 5.73 5.36 4.80
N SER A 137 5.68 4.26 5.55
CA SER A 137 5.06 4.21 6.88
C SER A 137 5.77 5.14 7.87
N TYR A 138 7.10 5.27 7.78
CA TYR A 138 7.86 6.23 8.57
C TYR A 138 7.54 7.67 8.17
N GLU A 139 7.51 7.98 6.87
CA GLU A 139 7.22 9.31 6.33
C GLU A 139 5.81 9.80 6.71
N THR A 140 4.81 8.91 6.65
CA THR A 140 3.42 9.17 7.05
C THR A 140 3.19 9.16 8.56
N LYS A 141 4.23 8.87 9.36
CA LYS A 141 4.20 8.75 10.84
C LYS A 141 3.39 7.55 11.35
N ALA A 142 3.05 6.59 10.50
CA ALA A 142 2.44 5.32 10.89
C ALA A 142 3.44 4.38 11.58
N LEU A 143 4.73 4.49 11.24
CA LEU A 143 5.84 3.74 11.85
C LEU A 143 6.71 4.66 12.72
N PRO A 144 6.62 4.56 14.07
CA PRO A 144 7.50 5.29 14.97
C PRO A 144 8.96 4.83 14.88
N GLU A 145 9.91 5.73 15.15
CA GLU A 145 11.36 5.45 15.10
C GLU A 145 11.76 4.27 16.00
N VAL A 146 11.20 4.17 17.20
CA VAL A 146 11.50 3.07 18.13
C VAL A 146 11.20 1.71 17.50
N ARG A 147 10.05 1.59 16.81
CA ARG A 147 9.67 0.35 16.12
C ARG A 147 10.55 0.13 14.89
N LEU A 148 10.84 1.19 14.11
CA LEU A 148 11.74 1.10 12.95
C LEU A 148 13.10 0.52 13.35
N ARG A 149 13.70 0.99 14.45
CA ARG A 149 14.98 0.50 14.94
C ARG A 149 14.95 -0.98 15.31
N ALA A 150 13.87 -1.42 15.97
CA ALA A 150 13.72 -2.82 16.37
C ALA A 150 13.64 -3.74 15.14
N ILE A 151 12.75 -3.43 14.18
CA ILE A 151 12.56 -4.27 12.98
C ILE A 151 13.77 -4.24 12.05
N SER A 152 14.47 -3.10 11.92
CA SER A 152 15.69 -3.02 11.12
C SER A 152 16.83 -3.84 11.73
N ARG A 153 16.95 -3.85 13.07
CA ARG A 153 17.97 -4.66 13.75
C ARG A 153 17.77 -6.14 13.50
N GLU A 154 16.52 -6.61 13.57
CA GLU A 154 16.16 -7.99 13.24
C GLU A 154 16.50 -8.32 11.78
N MET A 155 16.10 -7.46 10.83
CA MET A 155 16.41 -7.64 9.41
C MET A 155 17.92 -7.73 9.14
N PHE A 156 18.73 -6.88 9.78
CA PHE A 156 20.19 -6.89 9.62
C PHE A 156 20.91 -7.98 10.41
N SER A 157 20.21 -8.72 11.28
CA SER A 157 20.76 -9.97 11.85
C SER A 157 20.82 -11.08 10.80
N GLY A 158 19.98 -11.02 9.77
CA GLY A 158 19.97 -11.94 8.63
C GLY A 158 20.97 -11.57 7.53
N ARG A 159 21.50 -12.58 6.83
CA ARG A 159 22.39 -12.39 5.66
C ARG A 159 21.73 -11.59 4.53
N PRO A 160 20.51 -11.91 4.07
CA PRO A 160 19.93 -11.23 2.91
C PRO A 160 19.68 -9.74 3.17
N GLY A 161 19.23 -9.38 4.37
CA GLY A 161 19.03 -7.99 4.78
C GLY A 161 20.30 -7.17 4.77
N ARG A 162 21.44 -7.77 5.16
CA ARG A 162 22.75 -7.11 5.06
C ARG A 162 23.24 -6.96 3.64
N ALA A 163 23.17 -8.03 2.84
CA ALA A 163 23.60 -8.00 1.45
C ALA A 163 22.87 -6.88 0.68
N TYR A 164 21.55 -6.82 0.86
CA TYR A 164 20.72 -5.74 0.32
C TYR A 164 21.22 -4.34 0.71
N TRP A 165 21.44 -4.10 2.01
CA TRP A 165 21.85 -2.77 2.45
C TRP A 165 23.27 -2.42 2.01
N GLN A 166 24.17 -3.39 1.90
CA GLN A 166 25.52 -3.16 1.37
C GLN A 166 25.49 -2.59 -0.04
N GLU A 167 24.61 -3.11 -0.90
CA GLU A 167 24.44 -2.64 -2.28
C GLU A 167 23.65 -1.33 -2.35
N ALA A 168 22.54 -1.23 -1.61
CA ALA A 168 21.59 -0.12 -1.75
C ALA A 168 21.99 1.14 -0.96
N ARG A 169 22.82 1.05 0.10
CA ARG A 169 23.02 2.16 1.06
C ARG A 169 23.46 3.46 0.40
N GLN A 170 24.39 3.42 -0.55
CA GLN A 170 24.97 4.62 -1.13
C GLN A 170 23.94 5.40 -1.96
N VAL A 171 23.21 4.67 -2.81
CA VAL A 171 22.14 5.24 -3.63
C VAL A 171 21.02 5.78 -2.74
N ARG A 172 20.57 5.02 -1.73
CA ARG A 172 19.46 5.44 -0.85
C ARG A 172 19.80 6.65 0.02
N LEU A 173 21.02 6.72 0.57
CA LEU A 173 21.47 7.87 1.36
C LEU A 173 21.61 9.13 0.50
N SER A 174 22.05 9.01 -0.75
CA SER A 174 22.27 10.17 -1.65
C SER A 174 20.99 10.68 -2.34
N THR A 175 20.00 9.81 -2.59
CA THR A 175 18.78 10.16 -3.35
C THR A 175 17.59 10.60 -2.49
N SER A 176 17.80 10.85 -1.19
CA SER A 176 16.73 11.20 -0.25
C SER A 176 16.10 12.56 -0.54
N GLY A 177 14.89 12.59 -1.11
CA GLY A 177 14.19 13.81 -1.50
C GLY A 177 13.55 14.64 -0.35
N SER A 178 13.47 14.10 0.86
CA SER A 178 12.91 14.80 2.03
C SER A 178 13.76 14.62 3.29
N LYS A 179 13.70 15.57 4.23
CA LYS A 179 14.40 15.48 5.53
C LYS A 179 14.01 14.21 6.29
N ARG A 180 12.74 13.79 6.19
CA ARG A 180 12.22 12.61 6.88
C ARG A 180 12.68 11.31 6.21
N ALA A 181 12.73 11.27 4.88
CA ALA A 181 13.32 10.17 4.12
C ALA A 181 14.81 10.01 4.43
N ARG A 182 15.55 11.12 4.52
CA ARG A 182 16.97 11.10 4.91
C ARG A 182 17.14 10.51 6.31
N ARG A 183 16.34 10.96 7.28
CA ARG A 183 16.36 10.41 8.64
C ARG A 183 16.04 8.91 8.67
N PHE A 184 15.10 8.44 7.85
CA PHE A 184 14.81 7.01 7.71
C PHE A 184 16.05 6.21 7.29
N HIS A 185 16.74 6.65 6.23
CA HIS A 185 17.94 5.95 5.75
C HIS A 185 19.11 6.03 6.74
N GLU A 186 19.28 7.15 7.46
CA GLU A 186 20.25 7.26 8.56
C GLU A 186 19.99 6.21 9.66
N ILE A 187 18.73 6.03 10.08
CA ILE A 187 18.36 5.04 11.10
C ILE A 187 18.69 3.62 10.62
N LEU A 188 18.37 3.28 9.37
CA LEU A 188 18.72 1.97 8.80
C LEU A 188 20.24 1.78 8.79
N ASP A 189 21.00 2.80 8.38
CA ASP A 189 22.46 2.70 8.34
C ASP A 189 23.09 2.56 9.74
N GLU A 190 22.57 3.28 10.73
CA GLU A 190 22.95 3.14 12.14
C GLU A 190 22.72 1.71 12.65
N GLU A 191 21.54 1.13 12.42
CA GLU A 191 21.23 -0.22 12.89
C GLU A 191 21.98 -1.31 12.09
N TYR A 192 22.25 -1.10 10.80
CA TYR A 192 23.10 -1.97 10.00
C TYR A 192 24.53 -2.05 10.57
N ARG A 193 25.12 -0.90 10.92
CA ARG A 193 26.46 -0.83 11.52
C ARG A 193 26.51 -1.44 12.92
N ARG A 194 25.43 -1.34 13.69
CA ARG A 194 25.34 -1.89 15.06
C ARG A 194 25.11 -3.38 15.12
N ALA A 195 24.39 -3.94 14.15
CA ALA A 195 24.06 -5.36 14.19
C ALA A 195 25.36 -6.21 14.09
N PRO A 196 25.42 -7.39 14.74
CA PRO A 196 26.57 -8.30 14.65
C PRO A 196 26.61 -9.03 13.30
N ALA A 197 27.82 -9.30 12.78
CA ALA A 197 27.97 -10.04 11.53
C ALA A 197 27.32 -11.43 11.63
N PRO A 198 26.56 -11.88 10.62
CA PRO A 198 25.91 -13.18 10.66
C PRO A 198 26.96 -14.31 10.68
N PRO A 199 26.68 -15.43 11.36
CA PRO A 199 27.60 -16.57 11.40
C PRO A 199 27.94 -17.06 9.98
N PRO A 200 29.14 -17.64 9.76
CA PRO A 200 29.54 -18.21 8.48
C PRO A 200 28.54 -19.26 7.99
N GLU A 201 28.34 -19.33 6.68
CA GLU A 201 27.39 -20.27 6.07
C GLU A 201 27.83 -21.70 6.40
N PRO A 202 26.92 -22.59 6.84
CA PRO A 202 27.23 -24.00 6.86
C PRO A 202 27.52 -24.42 5.42
N ARG A 203 28.76 -24.87 5.16
CA ARG A 203 29.16 -25.39 3.85
C ARG A 203 28.09 -26.38 3.39
N PRO A 204 27.59 -26.29 2.14
CA PRO A 204 26.62 -27.26 1.65
C PRO A 204 27.24 -28.65 1.86
N SER A 205 26.62 -29.47 2.71
CA SER A 205 27.09 -30.83 2.89
C SER A 205 26.91 -31.49 1.53
N ARG A 206 28.04 -31.73 0.85
CA ARG A 206 28.08 -32.47 -0.41
C ARG A 206 27.54 -33.85 -0.06
N ARG A 207 26.23 -34.06 -0.18
CA ARG A 207 25.57 -35.35 0.04
C ARG A 207 26.24 -36.31 -0.92
N ARG A 208 27.20 -37.08 -0.41
CA ARG A 208 27.98 -38.00 -1.23
C ARG A 208 27.02 -39.11 -1.67
N PRO A 209 26.82 -39.34 -2.98
CA PRO A 209 25.79 -40.25 -3.50
C PRO A 209 26.00 -41.72 -3.11
N TRP A 210 27.20 -42.10 -2.62
CA TRP A 210 27.47 -43.48 -2.18
C TRP A 210 26.70 -43.91 -0.93
N ALA A 211 26.18 -42.97 -0.12
CA ALA A 211 25.37 -43.32 1.05
C ALA A 211 24.03 -43.98 0.67
N LEU A 212 23.49 -43.66 -0.51
CA LEU A 212 22.30 -44.33 -1.05
C LEU A 212 22.63 -45.70 -1.65
N LEU A 213 23.83 -45.86 -2.24
CA LEU A 213 24.29 -47.15 -2.75
C LEU A 213 24.62 -48.14 -1.63
N ALA A 214 25.17 -47.68 -0.50
CA ALA A 214 25.44 -48.52 0.67
C ALA A 214 24.14 -49.01 1.37
N ALA A 215 23.07 -48.21 1.33
CA ALA A 215 21.76 -48.62 1.85
C ALA A 215 21.07 -49.65 0.93
N ALA A 216 21.25 -49.53 -0.39
CA ALA A 216 20.69 -50.47 -1.36
C ALA A 216 21.37 -51.85 -1.32
N THR A 217 22.68 -51.92 -1.09
CA THR A 217 23.40 -53.20 -0.98
C THR A 217 23.10 -53.94 0.33
N ALA A 218 22.85 -53.23 1.43
CA ALA A 218 22.45 -53.84 2.70
C ALA A 218 21.03 -54.47 2.64
N GLY A 219 20.09 -53.84 1.92
CA GLY A 219 18.73 -54.38 1.73
C GLY A 219 18.68 -55.64 0.84
N ALA A 220 19.53 -55.71 -0.19
CA ALA A 220 19.56 -56.85 -1.11
C ALA A 220 20.15 -58.13 -0.48
N LEU A 221 21.08 -58.00 0.47
CA LEU A 221 21.67 -59.14 1.18
C LEU A 221 20.76 -59.73 2.27
N ALA A 222 19.79 -58.97 2.78
CA ALA A 222 18.86 -59.45 3.81
C ALA A 222 17.69 -60.28 3.25
N LEU A 223 17.35 -60.15 1.96
CA LEU A 223 16.21 -60.85 1.33
C LEU A 223 16.57 -62.22 0.73
N THR A 224 17.85 -62.50 0.49
CA THR A 224 18.30 -63.77 -0.10
C THR A 224 18.09 -65.02 0.78
N PRO A 225 18.26 -65.00 2.12
CA PRO A 225 18.00 -66.20 2.93
C PRO A 225 16.51 -66.46 3.18
N VAL A 226 15.65 -65.44 3.10
CA VAL A 226 14.20 -65.57 3.37
C VAL A 226 13.48 -66.22 2.18
N LEU A 227 13.82 -65.82 0.95
CA LEU A 227 13.25 -66.43 -0.26
C LEU A 227 13.69 -67.90 -0.45
N ARG A 228 14.90 -68.26 -0.04
CA ARG A 228 15.40 -69.65 -0.12
C ARG A 228 14.68 -70.60 0.85
N ARG A 229 14.20 -70.11 2.01
CA ARG A 229 13.39 -70.90 2.96
C ARG A 229 11.94 -71.08 2.52
N ALA A 230 11.38 -70.15 1.75
CA ALA A 230 10.00 -70.23 1.27
C ALA A 230 9.83 -71.29 0.14
N PHE A 231 10.84 -71.49 -0.70
CA PHE A 231 10.78 -72.46 -1.80
C PHE A 231 11.10 -73.91 -1.38
N ALA A 232 11.68 -74.15 -0.20
CA ALA A 232 12.02 -75.49 0.28
C ALA A 232 10.82 -76.24 0.95
N ARG A 233 9.67 -75.57 1.13
CA ARG A 233 8.46 -76.16 1.73
C ARG A 233 7.29 -76.16 0.73
N ARG A 234 7.39 -76.98 -0.31
CA ARG A 234 6.20 -77.48 -1.03
C ARG A 234 6.18 -79.02 -0.95
N PRO A 235 5.27 -79.62 -0.17
CA PRO A 235 5.03 -81.06 -0.26
C PRO A 235 4.28 -81.38 -1.56
N ARG A 236 4.68 -82.49 -2.19
CA ARG A 236 3.98 -83.10 -3.32
C ARG A 236 2.69 -83.75 -2.82
N SER A 237 1.58 -83.44 -3.49
CA SER A 237 0.36 -84.25 -3.55
C SER A 237 -0.14 -84.19 -4.97
#